data_AF-A0A7J6NXP8-F1
#
_entry.id   AF-A0A7J6NXP8-F1
#
_cell.length_a   1.000
_cell.length_b   1.000
_cell.length_c   1.000
_cell.angle_alpha   90.00
_cell.angle_beta   90.00
_cell.angle_gamma   90.00
#
_symmetry.space_group_name_H-M   'P 1'
#
loop_
_entity.id
_entity.type
_entity.pdbx_description
1 polymer ?
#
loop_
_entity_poly.entity_id
_entity_poly.type
_entity_poly.pdbx_seq_one_letter_code
_entity_poly.pdbx_strand_id
1 'polypeptide(L)'
;MLLQRIHAVDENIRLAAFGAIRYAVKEPSPISLPIAAGGLGVMTGIVFLSIFFTYALVFWYGGKLIYDGTNNPSTGEPYNGGNVITVYFACIMATFALGQIAPNISFFIEGKTAGAKIFPLFEVRDDPSRIEPPLSEGPRDSGSRPTMSSIAFRKVTFSYPARPEVEVLSDVSFTINAGEK
;
A
#
# COMPACT_ATOMS: atom_id res chain seq x y z
N MET A 1 38.59 -7.80 12.33
CA MET A 1 37.11 -7.72 12.25
C MET A 1 36.56 -6.32 12.53
N LEU A 2 37.09 -5.55 13.50
CA LEU A 2 36.64 -4.18 13.80
C LEU A 2 36.98 -3.13 12.71
N LEU A 3 38.16 -3.22 12.10
CA LEU A 3 38.60 -2.31 11.02
C LEU A 3 37.71 -2.39 9.77
N GLN A 4 37.25 -3.58 9.38
CA GLN A 4 36.29 -3.76 8.28
C GLN A 4 34.92 -3.14 8.58
N ARG A 5 34.47 -3.19 9.85
CA ARG A 5 33.21 -2.57 10.26
C ARG A 5 33.28 -1.04 10.24
N ILE A 6 34.41 -0.47 10.64
CA ILE A 6 34.63 0.99 10.59
C ILE A 6 34.66 1.47 9.13
N HIS A 7 35.35 0.75 8.23
CA HIS A 7 35.38 1.08 6.80
C HIS A 7 33.99 0.99 6.14
N ALA A 8 33.22 -0.06 6.46
CA ALA A 8 31.88 -0.23 5.92
C ALA A 8 30.89 0.85 6.43
N VAL A 9 31.09 1.36 7.64
CA VAL A 9 30.28 2.47 8.18
C VAL A 9 30.59 3.77 7.46
N ASP A 10 31.86 4.09 7.21
CA ASP A 10 32.27 5.28 6.47
C ASP A 10 31.74 5.27 5.02
N GLU A 11 31.79 4.12 4.35
CA GLU A 11 31.29 3.95 2.99
C GLU A 11 29.77 4.14 2.91
N ASN A 12 29.01 3.60 3.85
CA ASN A 12 27.56 3.80 3.93
C ASN A 12 27.17 5.26 4.23
N ILE A 13 27.92 5.94 5.10
CA ILE A 13 27.71 7.37 5.39
C ILE A 13 27.99 8.21 4.15
N ARG A 14 29.07 7.90 3.41
CA ARG A 14 29.38 8.56 2.14
C ARG A 14 28.32 8.31 1.08
N LEU A 15 27.87 7.07 0.91
CA LEU A 15 26.79 6.72 -0.04
C LEU A 15 25.46 7.40 0.31
N ALA A 16 25.10 7.46 1.60
CA ALA A 16 23.91 8.17 2.07
C ALA A 16 24.03 9.68 1.81
N ALA A 17 25.21 10.27 2.07
CA ALA A 17 25.46 11.69 1.80
C ALA A 17 25.41 12.01 0.29
N PHE A 18 26.04 11.21 -0.56
CA PHE A 18 25.99 11.39 -2.01
C PHE A 18 24.57 11.17 -2.58
N GLY A 19 23.81 10.22 -2.03
CA GLY A 19 22.41 10.02 -2.37
C GLY A 19 21.55 11.23 -2.01
N ALA A 20 21.68 11.74 -0.79
CA ALA A 20 20.99 12.94 -0.33
C ALA A 20 21.35 14.19 -1.15
N ILE A 21 22.63 14.35 -1.51
CA ILE A 21 23.10 15.45 -2.36
C ILE A 21 22.56 15.30 -3.79
N ARG A 22 22.52 14.08 -4.38
CA ARG A 22 21.90 13.89 -5.70
C ARG A 22 20.40 14.20 -5.70
N TYR A 23 19.70 13.93 -4.60
CA TYR A 23 18.29 14.32 -4.44
C TYR A 23 18.13 15.84 -4.28
N ALA A 24 19.02 16.50 -3.53
CA ALA A 24 19.00 17.95 -3.34
C ALA A 24 19.46 18.73 -4.59
N VAL A 25 20.39 18.19 -5.39
CA VAL A 25 20.90 18.78 -6.64
C VAL A 25 19.94 18.55 -7.82
N LYS A 26 18.90 17.72 -7.65
CA LYS A 26 17.78 17.66 -8.58
C LYS A 26 16.85 18.86 -8.40
N GLU A 27 17.42 20.05 -8.26
CA GLU A 27 16.69 21.27 -8.53
C GLU A 27 16.27 21.25 -10.01
N PRO A 28 15.00 21.57 -10.33
CA PRO A 28 14.58 21.67 -11.71
C PRO A 28 15.49 22.67 -12.41
N SER A 29 16.15 22.26 -13.50
CA SER A 29 16.97 23.17 -14.29
C SER A 29 16.14 24.41 -14.64
N PRO A 30 16.72 25.63 -14.69
CA PRO A 30 15.95 26.88 -14.85
C PRO A 30 15.10 26.92 -16.14
N ILE A 31 15.35 26.01 -17.09
CA ILE A 31 14.60 25.82 -18.34
C ILE A 31 13.38 24.90 -18.16
N SER A 32 13.42 23.95 -17.22
CA SER A 32 12.33 22.98 -16.99
C SER A 32 11.12 23.59 -16.27
N LEU A 33 11.36 24.58 -15.40
CA LEU A 33 10.31 25.29 -14.66
C LEU A 33 9.32 26.06 -15.56
N PRO A 34 9.75 26.86 -16.56
CA PRO A 34 8.82 27.53 -17.48
C PRO A 34 8.09 26.57 -18.43
N ILE A 35 8.71 25.44 -18.82
CA ILE A 35 8.04 24.41 -19.64
C ILE A 35 6.93 23.72 -18.84
N ALA A 36 7.20 23.37 -17.58
CA ALA A 36 6.20 22.83 -16.67
C ALA A 36 5.08 23.85 -16.39
N ALA A 37 5.42 25.13 -16.20
CA ALA A 37 4.44 26.21 -16.04
C ALA A 37 3.58 26.43 -17.30
N GLY A 38 4.17 26.30 -18.49
CA GLY A 38 3.44 26.34 -19.77
C GLY A 38 2.39 25.24 -19.87
N GLY A 39 2.71 24.03 -19.42
CA GLY A 39 1.76 22.92 -19.35
C GLY A 39 0.56 23.23 -18.44
N LEU A 40 0.82 23.79 -17.25
CA LEU A 40 -0.25 24.20 -16.32
C LEU A 40 -1.17 25.28 -16.91
N GLY A 41 -0.61 26.22 -17.68
CA GLY A 41 -1.39 27.26 -18.37
C GLY A 41 -2.34 26.68 -19.42
N VAL A 42 -1.85 25.76 -20.26
CA VAL A 42 -2.68 25.08 -21.27
C VAL A 42 -3.79 24.26 -20.61
N MET A 43 -3.46 23.50 -19.55
CA MET A 43 -4.45 22.72 -18.79
C MET A 43 -5.53 23.63 -18.20
N THR A 44 -5.13 24.73 -17.56
CA THR A 44 -6.07 25.71 -16.98
C THR A 44 -6.95 26.36 -18.05
N GLY A 45 -6.37 26.72 -19.20
CA GLY A 45 -7.10 27.28 -20.33
C GLY A 45 -8.16 26.33 -20.89
N ILE A 46 -7.84 25.04 -21.03
CA ILE A 46 -8.80 24.01 -21.48
C ILE A 46 -9.93 23.85 -20.47
N VAL A 47 -9.65 23.91 -19.16
CA VAL A 47 -10.68 23.85 -18.11
C VAL A 47 -11.62 25.04 -18.17
N PHE A 48 -11.12 26.26 -18.31
CA PHE A 48 -12.00 27.44 -18.43
C PHE A 48 -12.80 27.41 -19.74
N LEU A 49 -12.19 26.99 -20.84
CA LEU A 49 -12.88 26.84 -22.13
C LEU A 49 -14.06 25.86 -22.01
N SER A 50 -13.86 24.70 -21.37
CA SER A 50 -14.92 23.71 -21.19
C SER A 50 -16.05 24.21 -20.28
N ILE A 51 -15.74 25.00 -19.25
CA ILE A 51 -16.74 25.65 -18.40
C ILE A 51 -17.62 26.61 -19.21
N PHE A 52 -17.01 27.52 -19.98
CA PHE A 52 -17.77 28.46 -20.80
C PHE A 52 -18.58 27.77 -21.90
N PHE A 53 -18.02 26.73 -22.51
CA PHE A 53 -18.73 25.93 -23.49
C PHE A 53 -19.94 25.21 -22.90
N THR A 54 -19.81 24.70 -21.67
CA THR A 54 -20.92 24.06 -20.94
C THR A 54 -22.03 25.07 -20.63
N TYR A 55 -21.70 26.29 -20.18
CA TYR A 55 -22.69 27.36 -20.00
C TYR A 55 -23.48 27.63 -21.29
N ALA A 56 -22.77 27.79 -22.41
CA ALA A 56 -23.40 28.07 -23.70
C ALA A 56 -24.32 26.93 -24.14
N LEU A 57 -23.88 25.67 -24.02
CA LEU A 57 -24.67 24.49 -24.39
C LEU A 57 -25.93 24.34 -23.55
N VAL A 58 -25.81 24.53 -22.23
CA VAL A 58 -26.94 24.38 -21.30
C VAL A 58 -28.03 25.40 -21.60
N PHE A 59 -27.65 26.67 -21.83
CA PHE A 59 -28.64 27.69 -22.17
C PHE A 59 -29.20 27.56 -23.58
N TRP A 60 -28.38 27.17 -24.56
CA TRP A 60 -28.86 26.94 -25.92
C TRP A 60 -29.86 25.80 -25.99
N TYR A 61 -29.49 24.63 -25.46
CA TYR A 61 -30.36 23.46 -25.49
C TYR A 61 -31.54 23.61 -24.53
N GLY A 62 -31.31 24.13 -23.32
CA GLY A 62 -32.38 24.40 -22.36
C GLY A 62 -33.40 25.41 -22.89
N GLY A 63 -32.93 26.47 -23.55
CA GLY A 63 -33.80 27.43 -24.23
C GLY A 63 -34.60 26.79 -25.36
N LYS A 64 -33.98 25.90 -26.15
CA LYS A 64 -34.66 25.12 -27.19
C LYS A 64 -35.77 24.23 -26.62
N LEU A 65 -35.53 23.56 -25.48
CA LEU A 65 -36.54 22.72 -24.81
C LEU A 65 -37.76 23.51 -24.34
N ILE A 66 -37.52 24.73 -23.84
CA ILE A 66 -38.58 25.66 -23.43
C ILE A 66 -39.34 26.16 -24.66
N TYR A 67 -38.64 26.52 -25.73
CA TYR A 67 -39.24 27.00 -26.98
C TYR A 67 -40.10 25.92 -27.67
N ASP A 68 -39.60 24.69 -27.73
CA ASP A 68 -40.30 23.54 -28.33
C ASP A 68 -41.50 23.07 -27.46
N GLY A 69 -41.71 23.64 -26.27
CA GLY A 69 -42.80 23.26 -25.37
C GLY A 69 -42.72 21.81 -24.90
N THR A 70 -41.51 21.23 -24.86
CA THR A 70 -41.32 19.82 -24.51
C THR A 70 -41.67 19.61 -23.04
N ASN A 71 -42.39 18.52 -22.73
CA ASN A 71 -42.72 18.17 -21.35
C ASN A 71 -41.52 17.56 -20.63
N ASN A 72 -41.30 18.00 -19.39
CA ASN A 72 -40.30 17.46 -18.50
C ASN A 72 -40.77 16.08 -18.00
N PRO A 73 -40.00 14.99 -18.25
CA PRO A 73 -40.39 13.64 -17.82
C PRO A 73 -40.46 13.48 -16.30
N SER A 74 -39.83 14.37 -15.52
CA SER A 74 -39.88 14.34 -14.06
C SER A 74 -41.17 14.92 -13.49
N THR A 75 -41.73 15.97 -14.12
CA THR A 75 -42.89 16.72 -13.60
C THR A 75 -44.15 16.57 -14.44
N GLY A 76 -44.07 16.07 -15.67
CA GLY A 76 -45.20 15.99 -16.62
C GLY A 76 -45.55 17.32 -17.31
N GLU A 77 -45.13 18.45 -16.74
CA GLU A 77 -45.32 19.81 -17.24
C GLU A 77 -44.23 20.25 -18.24
N PRO A 78 -44.48 21.25 -19.12
CA PRO A 78 -43.47 21.80 -20.02
C PRO A 78 -42.23 22.32 -19.28
N TYR A 79 -41.06 22.24 -19.93
CA TYR A 79 -39.82 22.76 -19.36
C TYR A 79 -39.93 24.27 -19.05
N ASN A 80 -39.57 24.64 -17.82
CA ASN A 80 -39.42 26.03 -17.38
C ASN A 80 -37.92 26.37 -17.24
N GLY A 81 -37.56 27.65 -17.32
CA GLY A 81 -36.20 28.14 -17.03
C GLY A 81 -35.68 27.72 -15.65
N GLY A 82 -36.57 27.61 -14.65
CA GLY A 82 -36.22 27.02 -13.35
C GLY A 82 -35.66 25.60 -13.46
N ASN A 83 -36.31 24.74 -14.25
CA ASN A 83 -35.89 23.35 -14.45
C ASN A 83 -34.49 23.26 -15.06
N VAL A 84 -34.21 24.09 -16.06
CA VAL A 84 -32.89 24.14 -16.73
C VAL A 84 -31.79 24.52 -15.75
N ILE A 85 -32.02 25.56 -14.94
CA ILE A 85 -31.05 26.03 -13.94
C ILE A 85 -30.85 24.97 -12.84
N THR A 86 -31.91 24.30 -12.39
CA THR A 86 -31.81 23.21 -11.40
C THR A 86 -30.97 22.06 -11.91
N VAL A 87 -31.20 21.59 -13.14
CA VAL A 87 -30.39 20.53 -13.77
C VAL A 87 -28.93 20.98 -13.89
N TYR A 88 -28.68 22.24 -14.25
CA TYR A 88 -27.34 22.78 -14.36
C TYR A 88 -26.56 22.69 -13.03
N PHE A 89 -27.13 23.21 -11.95
CA PHE A 89 -26.49 23.15 -10.64
C PHE A 89 -26.33 21.72 -10.12
N ALA A 90 -27.31 20.85 -10.38
CA ALA A 90 -27.21 19.44 -10.02
C ALA A 90 -26.01 18.75 -10.71
N CYS A 91 -25.81 19.00 -12.01
CA CYS A 91 -24.68 18.46 -12.77
C CYS A 91 -23.33 18.99 -12.29
N ILE A 92 -23.22 20.30 -11.99
CA ILE A 92 -22.00 20.88 -11.42
C ILE A 92 -21.66 20.21 -10.09
N MET A 93 -22.62 20.14 -9.17
CA MET A 93 -22.42 19.54 -7.85
C MET A 93 -21.99 18.07 -7.95
N ALA A 94 -22.60 17.32 -8.86
CA ALA A 94 -22.21 15.93 -9.14
C ALA A 94 -20.77 15.84 -9.70
N THR A 95 -20.39 16.75 -10.59
CA THR A 95 -19.04 16.79 -11.16
C THR A 95 -18.00 17.15 -10.11
N PHE A 96 -18.29 18.11 -9.22
CA PHE A 96 -17.43 18.42 -8.08
C PHE A 96 -17.25 17.23 -7.14
N ALA A 97 -18.34 16.52 -6.83
CA ALA A 97 -18.27 15.32 -6.00
C ALA A 97 -17.39 14.24 -6.66
N LEU A 98 -17.54 14.02 -7.96
CA LEU A 98 -16.67 13.12 -8.74
C LEU A 98 -15.20 13.56 -8.73
N GLY A 99 -14.94 14.86 -8.87
CA GLY A 99 -13.58 15.42 -8.82
C GLY A 99 -12.87 15.13 -7.49
N GLN A 100 -13.62 15.11 -6.39
CA GLN A 100 -13.09 14.79 -5.05
C GLN A 100 -12.83 13.28 -4.83
N ILE A 101 -13.22 12.40 -5.75
CA ILE A 101 -12.94 10.96 -5.63
C ILE A 101 -11.46 10.66 -5.93
N ALA A 102 -10.84 11.41 -6.84
CA ALA A 102 -9.47 11.18 -7.28
C ALA A 102 -8.44 10.98 -6.15
N PRO A 103 -8.35 11.83 -5.10
CA PRO A 103 -7.40 11.64 -4.00
C PRO A 103 -7.67 10.37 -3.17
N ASN A 104 -8.93 9.89 -3.13
CA ASN A 104 -9.30 8.71 -2.35
C ASN A 104 -8.81 7.40 -2.97
N ILE A 105 -8.60 7.38 -4.29
CA ILE A 105 -8.09 6.20 -5.00
C ILE A 105 -6.68 5.84 -4.51
N SER A 106 -5.83 6.84 -4.22
CA SER A 106 -4.47 6.62 -3.73
C SER A 106 -4.45 5.86 -2.40
N PHE A 107 -5.31 6.24 -1.45
CA PHE A 107 -5.41 5.55 -0.16
C PHE A 107 -5.88 4.11 -0.31
N PHE A 108 -6.77 3.83 -1.27
CA PHE A 108 -7.21 2.47 -1.54
C PHE A 108 -6.08 1.60 -2.09
N ILE A 109 -5.26 2.14 -3.01
CA ILE A 109 -4.09 1.45 -3.56
C ILE A 109 -3.06 1.16 -2.46
N GLU A 110 -2.79 2.13 -1.59
CA GLU A 110 -1.88 1.98 -0.46
C GLU A 110 -2.37 0.91 0.51
N GLY A 111 -3.66 0.94 0.87
CA GLY A 111 -4.30 -0.08 1.71
C GLY A 111 -4.20 -1.49 1.11
N LYS A 112 -4.45 -1.63 -0.20
CA LYS A 112 -4.28 -2.90 -0.91
C LYS A 112 -2.84 -3.40 -0.85
N THR A 113 -1.87 -2.50 -1.01
CA THR A 113 -0.44 -2.83 -0.98
C THR A 113 0.00 -3.27 0.42
N ALA A 114 -0.48 -2.59 1.46
CA ALA A 114 -0.24 -2.97 2.85
C ALA A 114 -0.88 -4.33 3.18
N GLY A 115 -2.14 -4.53 2.77
CA GLY A 115 -2.84 -5.80 2.92
C GLY A 115 -2.09 -6.95 2.26
N ALA A 116 -1.61 -6.79 1.02
CA ALA A 116 -0.86 -7.82 0.30
C ALA A 116 0.42 -8.29 1.03
N LYS A 117 1.01 -7.44 1.88
CA LYS A 117 2.16 -7.83 2.73
C LYS A 117 1.74 -8.58 3.99
N ILE A 118 0.56 -8.27 4.52
CA ILE A 118 0.08 -8.79 5.80
C ILE A 118 -0.70 -10.11 5.62
N PHE A 119 -1.52 -10.25 4.57
CA PHE A 119 -2.32 -11.46 4.34
C PHE A 119 -1.50 -12.76 4.31
N PRO A 120 -0.31 -12.81 3.66
CA PRO A 120 0.52 -14.01 3.70
C PRO A 120 1.01 -14.38 5.11
N LEU A 121 1.15 -13.42 6.03
CA LEU A 121 1.56 -13.70 7.41
C LEU A 121 0.45 -14.41 8.20
N PHE A 122 -0.82 -14.17 7.84
CA PHE A 122 -1.94 -14.90 8.41
C PHE A 122 -2.12 -16.26 7.74
N GLU A 123 -1.91 -16.39 6.43
CA GLU A 123 -1.96 -17.68 5.73
C GLU A 123 -0.86 -18.64 6.21
N VAL A 124 0.33 -18.13 6.55
CA VAL A 124 1.44 -18.93 7.14
C VAL A 124 1.09 -19.49 8.52
N ARG A 125 0.06 -18.95 9.21
CA ARG A 125 -0.39 -19.49 10.51
C ARG A 125 -1.20 -20.78 10.36
N ASP A 126 -1.78 -21.03 9.19
CA ASP A 126 -2.60 -22.21 8.90
C ASP A 126 -1.78 -23.33 8.20
N ASP A 127 -0.46 -23.16 8.07
CA ASP A 127 0.44 -24.18 7.50
C ASP A 127 0.71 -25.31 8.53
N PRO A 128 0.27 -26.56 8.27
CA PRO A 128 0.50 -27.71 9.15
C PRO A 128 1.97 -28.15 9.22
N SER A 129 2.88 -27.56 8.41
CA SER A 129 4.31 -27.85 8.44
C SER A 129 5.09 -27.05 9.50
N ARG A 130 4.45 -26.08 10.13
CA ARG A 130 5.07 -25.28 11.20
C ARG A 130 4.97 -26.04 12.52
N ILE A 131 6.04 -25.99 13.34
CA ILE A 131 6.08 -26.53 14.71
C ILE A 131 4.75 -26.16 15.38
N GLU A 132 3.89 -27.17 15.58
CA GLU A 132 2.60 -26.96 16.21
C GLU A 132 2.86 -26.21 17.52
N PRO A 133 2.18 -25.08 17.81
CA PRO A 133 2.20 -24.55 19.17
C PRO A 133 1.78 -25.72 20.04
N PRO A 134 2.51 -26.07 21.14
CA PRO A 134 2.33 -27.33 21.83
C PRO A 134 0.84 -27.50 22.15
N LEU A 135 0.15 -28.24 21.28
CA LEU A 135 -1.22 -28.60 21.48
C LEU A 135 -1.13 -29.40 22.76
N SER A 136 -2.00 -29.05 23.69
CA SER A 136 -2.11 -29.69 24.98
C SER A 136 -2.64 -31.14 24.84
N GLU A 137 -2.11 -31.90 23.89
CA GLU A 137 -2.41 -33.29 23.55
C GLU A 137 -1.17 -34.18 23.66
N GLY A 138 -0.05 -33.66 24.19
CA GLY A 138 0.89 -34.53 24.91
C GLY A 138 0.17 -35.11 26.14
N PRO A 139 0.46 -36.36 26.56
CA PRO A 139 -0.14 -36.95 27.74
C PRO A 139 -0.01 -35.96 28.91
N ARG A 140 -1.13 -35.40 29.35
CA ARG A 140 -1.19 -34.64 30.60
C ARG A 140 -0.89 -35.64 31.70
N ASP A 141 0.39 -35.82 32.00
CA ASP A 141 0.81 -36.64 33.13
C ASP A 141 0.13 -36.05 34.37
N SER A 142 -0.71 -36.87 34.97
CA SER A 142 -1.40 -36.62 36.21
C SER A 142 -0.35 -36.39 37.31
N GLY A 143 -0.04 -35.13 37.60
CA GLY A 143 0.55 -34.71 38.88
C GLY A 143 1.95 -35.22 39.23
N SER A 144 2.68 -35.89 38.33
CA SER A 144 4.05 -36.34 38.56
C SER A 144 5.02 -35.56 37.69
N ARG A 145 6.11 -35.03 38.27
CA ARG A 145 7.21 -34.46 37.46
C ARG A 145 7.85 -35.61 36.69
N PRO A 146 7.97 -35.58 35.35
CA PRO A 146 8.69 -36.60 34.63
C PRO A 146 10.14 -36.59 35.10
N THR A 147 10.54 -37.63 35.83
CA THR A 147 11.92 -37.82 36.26
C THR A 147 12.69 -38.36 35.05
N MET A 148 13.23 -37.47 34.21
CA MET A 148 14.08 -37.86 33.08
C MET A 148 15.36 -38.49 33.63
N SER A 149 15.58 -39.77 33.34
CA SER A 149 16.72 -40.56 33.83
C SER A 149 17.97 -40.43 32.95
N SER A 150 17.81 -40.13 31.65
CA SER A 150 18.93 -39.94 30.70
C SER A 150 18.44 -39.23 29.43
N ILE A 151 19.28 -38.37 28.82
CA ILE A 151 19.02 -37.67 27.56
C ILE A 151 20.11 -38.08 26.56
N ALA A 152 19.71 -38.62 25.40
CA ALA A 152 20.64 -39.05 24.37
C ALA A 152 20.44 -38.25 23.07
N PHE A 153 21.50 -37.64 22.56
CA PHE A 153 21.58 -37.05 21.23
C PHE A 153 22.23 -38.09 20.30
N ARG A 154 21.59 -38.37 19.15
CA ARG A 154 22.08 -39.35 18.18
C ARG A 154 22.17 -38.69 16.81
N LYS A 155 23.40 -38.56 16.31
CA LYS A 155 23.73 -38.03 14.97
C LYS A 155 23.00 -36.74 14.66
N VAL A 156 23.06 -35.80 15.60
CA VAL A 156 22.31 -34.55 15.50
C VAL A 156 23.10 -33.57 14.65
N THR A 157 22.49 -33.19 13.53
CA THR A 157 22.95 -32.14 12.63
C THR A 157 22.02 -30.94 12.76
N PHE A 158 22.58 -29.74 12.91
CA PHE A 158 21.80 -28.52 13.05
C PHE A 158 22.41 -27.36 12.24
N SER A 159 21.56 -26.72 11.46
CA SER A 159 21.86 -25.48 10.74
C SER A 159 20.71 -24.50 10.94
N TYR A 160 21.02 -23.21 11.05
CA TYR A 160 20.00 -22.18 11.16
C TYR A 160 19.35 -21.93 9.79
N PRO A 161 18.00 -21.80 9.71
CA PRO A 161 17.32 -21.53 8.43
C PRO A 161 17.79 -20.26 7.71
N ALA A 162 18.29 -19.28 8.45
CA ALA A 162 18.83 -18.04 7.88
C ALA A 162 20.23 -18.20 7.25
N ARG A 163 20.93 -19.32 7.53
CA ARG A 163 22.27 -19.67 7.04
C ARG A 163 22.38 -21.19 6.82
N PRO A 164 21.59 -21.76 5.89
CA PRO A 164 21.55 -23.20 5.64
C PRO A 164 22.90 -23.79 5.22
N GLU A 165 23.80 -22.96 4.70
CA GLU A 165 25.15 -23.32 4.26
C GLU A 165 26.14 -23.55 5.40
N VAL A 166 25.84 -23.09 6.62
CA VAL A 166 26.71 -23.27 7.80
C VAL A 166 26.05 -24.24 8.77
N GLU A 167 26.71 -25.38 8.96
CA GLU A 167 26.33 -26.36 9.98
C GLU A 167 26.97 -25.99 11.32
N VAL A 168 26.15 -25.85 12.37
CA VAL A 168 26.60 -25.47 13.72
C VAL A 168 26.89 -26.71 14.58
N LEU A 169 26.11 -27.77 14.40
CA LEU A 169 26.34 -29.08 15.00
C LEU A 169 26.41 -30.08 13.85
N SER A 170 27.51 -30.83 13.76
CA SER A 170 27.74 -31.83 12.71
C SER A 170 27.88 -33.23 13.32
N ASP A 171 26.92 -34.12 13.04
CA ASP A 171 26.91 -35.54 13.44
C ASP A 171 27.25 -35.78 14.94
N VAL A 172 26.71 -34.95 15.82
CA VAL A 172 27.05 -35.01 17.25
C VAL A 172 26.22 -36.10 17.94
N SER A 173 26.89 -37.00 18.66
CA SER A 173 26.26 -38.08 19.42
C SER A 173 26.83 -38.17 20.85
N PHE A 174 26.00 -37.94 21.86
CA PHE A 174 26.38 -38.08 23.27
C PHE A 174 25.15 -38.42 24.13
N THR A 175 25.39 -38.96 25.32
CA THR A 175 24.33 -39.33 26.28
C THR A 175 24.68 -38.70 27.63
N ILE A 176 23.72 -38.01 28.25
CA ILE A 176 23.84 -37.39 29.56
C ILE A 176 22.94 -38.17 30.51
N ASN A 177 23.51 -38.74 31.57
CA ASN A 177 22.72 -39.43 32.60
C ASN A 177 22.27 -38.47 33.70
N ALA A 178 21.17 -38.79 34.36
CA ALA A 178 20.66 -37.97 35.46
C ALA A 178 21.67 -37.89 36.62
N GLY A 179 22.07 -36.66 36.97
CA GLY A 179 22.98 -36.39 38.09
C GLY A 179 24.46 -36.24 37.72
N GLU A 180 24.83 -36.43 36.45
CA GLU A 180 26.16 -36.05 35.94
C GLU A 180 26.23 -34.52 35.72
N LYS A 181 27.37 -33.91 36.06
CA LYS A 181 27.65 -32.47 35.90
C LYS A 181 28.61 -32.21 34.75
#